data_AF-A0A530GYH8-F1
#
_entry.id   AF-A0A530GYH8-F1
#
_cell.length_a   1.000
_cell.length_b   1.000
_cell.length_c   1.000
_cell.angle_alpha   90.00
_cell.angle_beta   90.00
_cell.angle_gamma   90.00
#
_symmetry.space_group_name_H-M   'P 1'
#
loop_
_entity.id
_entity.type
_entity.pdbx_description
1 polymer ?
#
loop_
_entity_poly.entity_id
_entity_poly.type
_entity_poly.pdbx_seq_one_letter_code
_entity_poly.pdbx_strand_id
1 'polypeptide(L)'
;MQSALKATSRPDPAIDRDWWRGAVIYQIYPRSYQDSNDDGIGDLKGIVQRLPYIASLGVDAIWISPFFKSPMKDFGYDVSDYCDVDPMFGTLAD
;
A
#
# COMPACT_ATOMS: atom_id res chain seq x y z
N MET A 1 -3.15 48.91 14.43
CA MET A 1 -3.40 48.13 13.20
C MET A 1 -2.65 46.80 13.33
N GLN A 2 -3.32 45.77 13.84
CA GLN A 2 -2.83 44.39 13.84
C GLN A 2 -4.07 43.49 13.96
N SER A 3 -4.57 43.04 12.82
CA SER A 3 -5.61 42.02 12.75
C SER A 3 -4.89 40.67 12.75
N ALA A 4 -4.98 39.95 13.86
CA ALA A 4 -4.47 38.59 13.93
C ALA A 4 -5.37 37.70 13.05
N LEU A 5 -4.76 37.02 12.07
CA LEU A 5 -5.39 35.98 11.26
C LEU A 5 -5.98 34.92 12.20
N LYS A 6 -7.32 34.83 12.24
CA LYS A 6 -7.97 33.62 12.76
C LYS A 6 -7.67 32.50 11.78
N ALA A 7 -6.81 31.56 12.18
CA ALA A 7 -6.73 30.28 11.52
C ALA A 7 -8.14 29.65 11.55
N THR A 8 -8.75 29.51 10.38
CA THR A 8 -9.98 28.74 10.21
C THR A 8 -9.66 27.30 10.59
N SER A 9 -10.15 26.86 11.75
CA SER A 9 -10.19 25.44 12.09
C SER A 9 -10.99 24.74 11.01
N ARG A 10 -10.36 23.80 10.28
CA ARG A 10 -11.10 22.94 9.34
C ARG A 10 -12.21 22.24 10.14
N PRO A 11 -13.44 22.20 9.62
CA PRO A 11 -14.47 21.37 10.23
C PRO A 11 -13.95 19.94 10.28
N ASP A 12 -14.20 19.26 11.40
CA ASP A 12 -13.97 17.83 11.53
C ASP A 12 -14.73 17.17 10.38
N PRO A 13 -14.05 16.58 9.38
CA PRO A 13 -14.76 16.01 8.25
C PRO A 13 -15.59 14.89 8.84
N ALA A 14 -16.91 15.05 8.83
CA ALA A 14 -17.81 13.90 8.91
C ALA A 14 -17.22 12.86 7.98
N ILE A 15 -16.78 11.71 8.53
CA ILE A 15 -16.06 10.67 7.77
C ILE A 15 -16.79 10.50 6.45
N ASP A 16 -16.14 10.90 5.35
CA ASP A 16 -16.72 10.73 4.03
C ASP A 16 -16.87 9.22 3.84
N ARG A 17 -18.12 8.77 3.85
CA ARG A 17 -18.42 7.33 3.74
C ARG A 17 -18.02 6.78 2.37
N ASP A 18 -17.87 7.65 1.39
CA ASP A 18 -17.43 7.34 0.04
C ASP A 18 -16.01 7.88 -0.23
N TRP A 19 -15.11 7.85 0.77
CA TRP A 19 -13.71 8.35 0.67
C TRP A 19 -12.95 7.92 -0.59
N TRP A 20 -13.31 6.75 -1.14
CA TRP A 20 -12.71 6.17 -2.35
C TRP A 20 -13.08 6.96 -3.62
N ARG A 21 -14.18 7.73 -3.61
CA ARG A 21 -14.57 8.59 -4.73
C ARG A 21 -13.63 9.78 -4.81
N GLY A 22 -12.76 9.78 -5.82
CA GLY A 22 -11.76 10.83 -6.02
C GLY A 22 -10.40 10.54 -5.35
N ALA A 23 -10.27 9.40 -4.68
CA ALA A 23 -8.99 8.95 -4.12
C ALA A 23 -7.96 8.70 -5.22
N VAL A 24 -6.72 9.10 -4.95
CA VAL A 24 -5.55 8.73 -5.75
C VAL A 24 -4.97 7.43 -5.18
N ILE A 25 -5.01 6.37 -5.98
CA ILE A 25 -4.56 5.03 -5.57
C ILE A 25 -3.20 4.73 -6.20
N TYR A 26 -2.23 4.33 -5.38
CA TYR A 26 -0.95 3.82 -5.84
C TYR A 26 -1.00 2.29 -5.93
N GLN A 27 -0.87 1.75 -7.14
CA GLN A 27 -0.83 0.30 -7.33
C GLN A 27 0.61 -0.22 -7.20
N ILE A 28 0.81 -1.25 -6.37
CA ILE A 28 2.09 -1.94 -6.20
C ILE A 28 2.00 -3.33 -6.81
N TYR A 29 2.97 -3.66 -7.67
CA TYR A 29 3.22 -5.02 -8.08
C TYR A 29 4.36 -5.61 -7.23
N PRO A 30 4.07 -6.47 -6.23
CA PRO A 30 4.99 -6.76 -5.12
C PRO A 30 6.32 -7.33 -5.62
N ARG A 31 6.26 -8.32 -6.52
CA ARG A 31 7.42 -9.02 -7.09
C ARG A 31 8.48 -8.11 -7.71
N SER A 32 8.12 -6.91 -8.16
CA SER A 32 9.02 -6.01 -8.90
C SER A 32 9.17 -4.63 -8.25
N TYR A 33 8.69 -4.44 -7.02
CA TYR A 33 8.71 -3.13 -6.38
C TYR A 33 10.00 -2.88 -5.60
N GLN A 34 10.25 -3.64 -4.53
CA GLN A 34 11.43 -3.49 -3.70
C GLN A 34 11.78 -4.82 -3.03
N ASP A 35 12.94 -5.36 -3.36
CA ASP A 35 13.57 -6.49 -2.68
C ASP A 35 14.24 -5.99 -1.39
N SER A 36 14.04 -6.70 -0.27
CA SER A 36 14.62 -6.37 1.03
C SER A 36 15.65 -7.37 1.54
N ASN A 37 15.86 -8.49 0.84
CA ASN A 37 16.68 -9.62 1.29
C ASN A 37 17.73 -10.09 0.26
N ASP A 38 17.85 -9.38 -0.87
CA ASP A 38 18.77 -9.63 -1.98
C ASP A 38 18.54 -10.95 -2.75
N ASP A 39 17.31 -11.49 -2.75
CA ASP A 39 16.93 -12.69 -3.52
C ASP A 39 16.47 -12.39 -4.97
N GLY A 40 16.35 -11.11 -5.32
CA GLY A 40 15.92 -10.63 -6.64
C GLY A 40 14.41 -10.48 -6.80
N ILE A 41 13.63 -10.66 -5.73
CA ILE A 41 12.17 -10.60 -5.73
C ILE A 41 11.70 -9.56 -4.70
N GLY A 42 10.80 -8.68 -5.11
CA GLY A 42 10.21 -7.72 -4.18
C GLY A 42 9.28 -8.38 -3.18
N ASP A 43 9.27 -7.88 -1.94
CA ASP A 43 8.61 -8.49 -0.78
C ASP A 43 7.87 -7.46 0.09
N LEU A 44 7.11 -7.94 1.09
CA LEU A 44 6.29 -7.07 1.95
C LEU A 44 7.14 -6.11 2.79
N LYS A 45 8.32 -6.53 3.26
CA LYS A 45 9.23 -5.65 4.02
C LYS A 45 9.80 -4.55 3.14
N GLY A 46 10.11 -4.86 1.88
CA GLY A 46 10.51 -3.88 0.88
C GLY A 46 9.42 -2.84 0.61
N ILE A 47 8.14 -3.27 0.56
CA ILE A 47 7.00 -2.35 0.47
C ILE A 47 6.96 -1.43 1.70
N VAL A 48 7.06 -2.00 2.91
CA VAL A 48 7.04 -1.24 4.17
C VAL A 48 8.14 -0.17 4.20
N GLN A 49 9.36 -0.50 3.77
CA GLN A 49 10.49 0.43 3.69
C GLN A 49 10.23 1.63 2.77
N ARG A 50 9.34 1.48 1.77
CA ARG A 50 9.00 2.52 0.79
C ARG A 50 7.73 3.29 1.11
N LEU A 51 6.99 2.94 2.16
CA LEU A 51 5.79 3.68 2.58
C LEU A 51 6.02 5.20 2.77
N PRO A 52 7.16 5.68 3.32
CA PRO A 52 7.42 7.12 3.39
C PRO A 52 7.48 7.80 2.02
N TYR A 53 8.03 7.14 1.01
CA TYR A 53 8.04 7.64 -0.36
C TYR A 53 6.62 7.68 -0.93
N ILE A 54 5.86 6.59 -0.80
CA ILE A 54 4.48 6.52 -1.31
C ILE A 54 3.63 7.63 -0.67
N ALA A 55 3.72 7.81 0.65
CA ALA A 55 3.03 8.88 1.35
C ALA A 55 3.45 10.28 0.85
N SER A 56 4.74 10.48 0.53
CA SER A 56 5.23 11.77 0.01
C SER A 56 4.66 12.15 -1.36
N LEU A 57 4.14 11.18 -2.12
CA LEU A 57 3.43 11.43 -3.38
C LEU A 57 2.02 12.01 -3.17
N GLY A 58 1.51 11.97 -1.94
CA GLY A 58 0.16 12.46 -1.62
C GLY A 58 -0.97 11.53 -2.06
N VAL A 59 -0.72 10.22 -2.11
CA VAL A 59 -1.75 9.22 -2.43
C VAL A 59 -2.62 8.91 -1.21
N ASP A 60 -3.87 8.52 -1.44
CA ASP A 60 -4.85 8.26 -0.38
C ASP A 60 -4.88 6.78 0.02
N ALA A 61 -4.53 5.88 -0.91
CA ALA A 61 -4.55 4.44 -0.68
C ALA A 61 -3.53 3.69 -1.53
N ILE A 62 -3.26 2.45 -1.11
CA ILE A 62 -2.41 1.49 -1.82
C ILE A 62 -3.27 0.31 -2.26
N TRP A 63 -3.12 -0.11 -3.50
CA TRP A 63 -3.64 -1.39 -3.99
C TRP A 63 -2.46 -2.30 -4.34
N ILE A 64 -2.34 -3.44 -3.69
CA ILE A 64 -1.28 -4.41 -3.95
C ILE A 64 -1.84 -5.52 -4.85
N SER A 65 -1.15 -5.82 -5.95
CA SER A 65 -1.40 -7.06 -6.72
C SER A 65 -1.19 -8.30 -5.83
N PRO A 66 -1.69 -9.48 -6.23
CA PRO A 66 -1.73 -10.65 -5.34
C PRO A 66 -0.38 -11.01 -4.69
N PHE A 67 -0.43 -11.24 -3.38
CA PHE A 67 0.71 -11.70 -2.55
C PHE A 67 0.36 -12.95 -1.71
N PHE A 68 -0.81 -13.55 -1.98
CA PHE A 68 -1.26 -14.80 -1.37
C PHE A 68 -0.47 -16.00 -1.90
N LYS A 69 -0.50 -17.12 -1.18
CA LYS A 69 0.09 -18.38 -1.67
C LYS A 69 -0.40 -18.71 -3.08
N SER A 70 0.54 -19.00 -3.98
CA SER A 70 0.23 -19.31 -5.37
C SER A 70 1.31 -20.21 -6.00
N PRO A 71 0.96 -21.09 -6.96
CA PRO A 71 1.93 -21.76 -7.83
C PRO A 71 2.67 -20.79 -8.78
N MET A 72 2.25 -19.52 -8.84
CA MET A 72 2.83 -18.46 -9.64
C MET A 72 2.78 -18.70 -11.17
N LYS A 73 1.80 -19.48 -11.65
CA LYS A 73 1.61 -19.69 -13.11
C LYS A 73 1.07 -18.45 -13.80
N ASP A 74 0.33 -17.62 -13.06
CA ASP A 74 -0.16 -16.30 -13.48
C ASP A 74 0.29 -15.22 -12.47
N PHE A 75 1.54 -15.32 -12.03
CA PHE A 75 2.19 -14.35 -11.14
C PHE A 75 1.36 -13.92 -9.92
N GLY A 76 0.73 -14.90 -9.25
CA GLY A 76 -0.04 -14.69 -8.03
C GLY A 76 -1.55 -14.57 -8.24
N TYR A 77 -2.02 -14.40 -9.48
CA TYR A 77 -3.46 -14.41 -9.77
C TYR A 77 -4.07 -15.83 -9.74
N ASP A 78 -3.25 -16.88 -9.84
CA ASP A 78 -3.62 -18.27 -9.59
C ASP A 78 -3.46 -18.65 -8.10
N VAL A 79 -4.32 -18.11 -7.24
CA VAL A 79 -4.24 -18.29 -5.77
C VAL A 79 -4.56 -19.73 -5.35
N SER A 80 -3.73 -20.30 -4.48
CA SER A 80 -3.92 -21.64 -3.89
C SER A 80 -4.41 -21.62 -2.44
N ASP A 81 -4.11 -20.56 -1.69
CA ASP A 81 -4.66 -20.31 -0.35
C ASP A 81 -4.86 -18.81 -0.14
N TYR A 82 -6.11 -18.38 0.00
CA TYR A 82 -6.49 -16.97 0.17
C TYR A 82 -6.25 -16.45 1.60
N CYS A 83 -5.92 -17.33 2.55
CA CYS A 83 -5.77 -17.00 3.97
C CYS A 83 -4.30 -16.93 4.41
N ASP A 84 -3.36 -17.13 3.49
CA ASP A 84 -1.92 -17.14 3.79
C ASP A 84 -1.12 -16.34 2.76
N VAL A 85 0.04 -15.86 3.18
CA VAL A 85 0.99 -15.10 2.35
C VAL A 85 1.92 -16.08 1.64
N ASP A 86 2.25 -15.79 0.38
CA ASP A 86 3.28 -16.59 -0.31
C ASP A 86 4.63 -16.40 0.39
N PRO A 87 5.34 -17.48 0.78
CA PRO A 87 6.62 -17.37 1.49
C PRO A 87 7.69 -16.55 0.74
N MET A 88 7.56 -16.41 -0.58
CA MET A 88 8.39 -15.52 -1.40
C MET A 88 8.23 -14.04 -1.04
N PHE A 89 7.06 -13.63 -0.56
CA PHE A 89 6.76 -12.24 -0.20
C PHE A 89 6.85 -11.95 1.30
N GLY A 90 6.77 -12.98 2.15
CA GLY A 90 6.88 -12.85 3.60
C GLY A 90 5.99 -13.81 4.36
N THR A 91 5.51 -13.36 5.52
CA THR A 91 4.64 -14.12 6.44
C THR A 91 3.40 -13.29 6.79
N LEU A 92 2.39 -13.92 7.39
CA LEU A 92 1.21 -13.21 7.92
C LEU A 92 1.53 -12.15 8.98
N ALA A 93 2.73 -12.18 9.57
CA ALA A 93 3.15 -11.23 10.60
C ALA A 93 3.92 -10.02 10.04
N ASP A 94 4.33 -10.06 8.77
CA ASP A 94 5.03 -8.96 8.10
C ASP A 94 4.04 -7.91 7.56
#